data_AF-I4B3U9-F1
#
_entry.id   AF-I4B3U9-F1
#
_cell.length_a   1.000
_cell.length_b   1.000
_cell.length_c   1.000
_cell.angle_alpha   90.00
_cell.angle_beta   90.00
_cell.angle_gamma   90.00
#
_symmetry.space_group_name_H-M   'P 1'
#
loop_
_entity.id
_entity.type
_entity.pdbx_description
1 polymer ?
#
loop_
_entity_poly.entity_id
_entity_poly.type
_entity_poly.pdbx_seq_one_letter_code
_entity_poly.pdbx_strand_id
1 'polypeptide(L)'
;MSDVLGESRRYFEARLADCRHAPHLHTEQIKTYEQYLSIIGQSSDAGDYAQKLGPLASMFAVARAEQMDKYGNLVRLYQKLGNPDKLKAALDRYETAKKAQNHGDLVGLMTTAQDAAAVTESKGNEKLNLAMTLLQCVVAYAAYPAEQDRSGKVAGILETYTALKNLDPLFTWQSYAETPYVYVVFFDTARMQRLGQIFEQVKA
;
A
#
# COMPACT_ATOMS: atom_id res chain seq x y z
N MET A 1 -36.44 -28.00 -8.49
CA MET A 1 -35.78 -27.37 -7.31
C MET A 1 -34.29 -27.33 -7.62
N SER A 2 -33.61 -26.18 -7.47
CA SER A 2 -32.16 -26.14 -7.73
C SER A 2 -31.44 -26.99 -6.68
N ASP A 3 -30.40 -27.69 -7.09
CA ASP A 3 -29.52 -28.43 -6.21
C ASP A 3 -28.59 -27.44 -5.51
N VAL A 4 -29.14 -26.69 -4.55
CA VAL A 4 -28.45 -25.59 -3.83
C VAL A 4 -27.14 -26.08 -3.21
N LEU A 5 -27.12 -27.30 -2.67
CA LEU A 5 -25.92 -27.91 -2.09
C LEU A 5 -24.86 -28.18 -3.17
N GLY A 6 -25.24 -28.80 -4.28
CA GLY A 6 -24.32 -29.05 -5.39
C GLY A 6 -23.82 -27.77 -6.06
N GLU A 7 -24.69 -26.76 -6.23
CA GLU A 7 -24.32 -25.44 -6.75
C GLU A 7 -23.33 -24.73 -5.83
N SER A 8 -23.62 -24.67 -4.53
CA SER A 8 -22.74 -24.05 -3.53
C SER A 8 -21.39 -24.77 -3.46
N ARG A 9 -21.40 -26.11 -3.48
CA ARG A 9 -20.18 -26.93 -3.48
C ARG A 9 -19.29 -26.59 -4.66
N ARG A 10 -19.84 -26.65 -5.88
CA ARG A 10 -19.10 -26.34 -7.11
C ARG A 10 -18.54 -24.92 -7.09
N TYR A 11 -19.31 -23.95 -6.62
CA TYR A 11 -18.87 -22.57 -6.48
C TYR A 11 -17.65 -22.47 -5.55
N PHE A 12 -17.74 -22.97 -4.32
CA PHE A 12 -16.65 -22.84 -3.35
C PHE A 12 -15.42 -23.68 -3.72
N GLU A 13 -15.60 -24.86 -4.33
CA GLU A 13 -14.50 -25.68 -4.85
C GLU A 13 -13.74 -24.95 -5.96
N ALA A 14 -14.45 -24.32 -6.90
CA ALA A 14 -13.83 -23.54 -7.96
C ALA A 14 -13.06 -22.34 -7.40
N ARG A 15 -13.66 -21.56 -6.49
CA ARG A 15 -13.00 -20.41 -5.86
C ARG A 15 -11.79 -20.81 -5.02
N LEU A 16 -11.89 -21.92 -4.29
CA LEU A 16 -10.77 -22.45 -3.51
C LEU A 16 -9.63 -22.93 -4.42
N ALA A 17 -9.96 -23.58 -5.54
CA ALA A 17 -8.96 -23.99 -6.53
C ALA A 17 -8.21 -22.76 -7.06
N ASP A 18 -8.92 -21.69 -7.46
CA ASP A 18 -8.30 -20.43 -7.90
C ASP A 18 -7.34 -19.89 -6.84
N CYS A 19 -7.79 -19.74 -5.59
CA CYS A 19 -6.96 -19.21 -4.50
C CYS A 19 -5.70 -20.05 -4.21
N ARG A 20 -5.79 -21.38 -4.38
CA ARG A 20 -4.67 -22.31 -4.15
C ARG A 20 -3.55 -22.20 -5.19
N HIS A 21 -3.76 -21.52 -6.32
CA HIS A 21 -2.67 -21.22 -7.26
C HIS A 21 -1.64 -20.25 -6.65
N ALA A 22 -2.07 -19.38 -5.74
CA ALA A 22 -1.19 -18.43 -5.05
C ALA A 22 -1.59 -18.29 -3.56
N PRO A 23 -1.39 -19.34 -2.74
CA PRO A 23 -1.98 -19.41 -1.39
C PRO A 23 -1.45 -18.32 -0.44
N HIS A 24 -0.22 -17.85 -0.69
CA HIS A 24 0.37 -16.74 0.05
C HIS A 24 -0.37 -15.40 -0.15
N LEU A 25 -1.09 -15.23 -1.27
CA LEU A 25 -1.90 -14.04 -1.55
C LEU A 25 -3.35 -14.16 -1.05
N HIS A 26 -3.82 -15.38 -0.74
CA HIS A 26 -5.23 -15.70 -0.51
C HIS A 26 -5.47 -16.44 0.81
N THR A 27 -4.69 -16.13 1.85
CA THR A 27 -4.67 -16.88 3.10
C THR A 27 -6.02 -16.85 3.83
N GLU A 28 -6.68 -15.69 3.91
CA GLU A 28 -7.95 -15.56 4.60
C GLU A 28 -9.12 -16.09 3.76
N GLN A 29 -9.07 -15.90 2.44
CA GLN A 29 -10.07 -16.48 1.53
C GLN A 29 -10.05 -18.01 1.55
N ILE A 30 -8.87 -18.64 1.51
CA ILE A 30 -8.75 -20.10 1.58
C ILE A 30 -9.42 -20.64 2.85
N LYS A 31 -9.09 -20.07 4.02
CA LYS A 31 -9.71 -20.47 5.30
C LYS A 31 -11.23 -20.35 5.25
N THR A 32 -11.72 -19.24 4.67
CA THR A 32 -13.15 -18.97 4.58
C THR A 32 -13.85 -19.97 3.67
N TYR A 33 -13.33 -20.23 2.47
CA TYR A 33 -13.93 -21.21 1.55
C TYR A 33 -13.88 -22.64 2.10
N GLU A 34 -12.80 -23.02 2.78
CA GLU A 34 -12.71 -24.31 3.47
C GLU A 34 -13.78 -24.45 4.56
N GLN A 35 -14.10 -23.36 5.28
CA GLN A 35 -15.19 -23.34 6.26
C GLN A 35 -16.55 -23.56 5.60
N TYR A 36 -16.86 -22.89 4.49
CA TYR A 36 -18.11 -23.11 3.74
C TYR A 36 -18.22 -24.54 3.22
N LEU A 37 -17.14 -25.10 2.64
CA LEU A 37 -17.13 -26.49 2.16
C LEU A 37 -17.29 -27.50 3.29
N SER A 38 -16.72 -27.24 4.46
CA SER A 38 -16.93 -28.07 5.65
C SER A 38 -18.41 -28.07 6.08
N ILE A 39 -19.07 -26.91 6.07
CA ILE A 39 -20.50 -26.80 6.40
C ILE A 39 -21.33 -27.60 5.40
N ILE A 40 -21.08 -27.43 4.09
CA ILE A 40 -21.76 -28.19 3.02
C ILE A 40 -21.54 -29.71 3.20
N GLY A 41 -20.33 -30.14 3.54
CA GLY A 41 -20.01 -31.56 3.76
C GLY A 41 -20.71 -32.18 4.96
N GLN A 42 -21.15 -31.36 5.92
CA GLN A 42 -21.89 -31.79 7.10
C GLN A 42 -23.41 -31.71 6.91
N SER A 43 -23.89 -31.10 5.83
CA SER A 43 -25.32 -30.85 5.61
C SER A 43 -26.03 -32.01 4.92
N SER A 44 -27.21 -32.39 5.42
CA SER A 44 -28.05 -33.43 4.79
C SER A 44 -28.85 -32.92 3.59
N ASP A 45 -29.30 -31.67 3.66
CA ASP A 45 -30.16 -31.02 2.68
C ASP A 45 -29.98 -29.49 2.71
N ALA A 46 -30.71 -28.79 1.84
CA ALA A 46 -30.63 -27.34 1.72
C ALA A 46 -31.14 -26.59 2.96
N GLY A 47 -32.10 -27.14 3.70
CA GLY A 47 -32.62 -26.54 4.93
C GLY A 47 -31.59 -26.63 6.06
N ASP A 48 -31.00 -27.81 6.25
CA ASP A 48 -29.92 -28.04 7.21
C ASP A 48 -28.68 -27.21 6.87
N TYR A 49 -28.35 -27.04 5.57
CA TYR A 49 -27.31 -26.13 5.12
C TYR A 49 -27.58 -24.67 5.51
N ALA A 50 -28.77 -24.15 5.22
CA ALA A 50 -29.13 -22.78 5.58
C ALA A 50 -29.06 -22.55 7.10
N GLN A 51 -29.47 -23.54 7.90
CA GLN A 51 -29.39 -23.48 9.36
C GLN A 51 -27.94 -23.48 9.86
N LYS A 52 -27.09 -24.36 9.31
CA LYS A 52 -25.67 -24.48 9.72
C LYS A 52 -24.81 -23.29 9.30
N LEU A 53 -25.17 -22.59 8.22
CA LEU A 53 -24.49 -21.36 7.82
C LEU A 53 -24.57 -20.27 8.91
N GLY A 54 -25.72 -20.12 9.57
CA GLY A 54 -25.90 -19.14 10.63
C GLY A 54 -25.39 -17.74 10.24
N PRO A 55 -24.45 -17.14 10.99
CA PRO A 55 -23.87 -15.82 10.66
C PRO A 55 -23.17 -15.74 9.28
N LEU A 56 -22.73 -16.86 8.73
CA LEU A 56 -22.05 -16.94 7.43
C LEU A 56 -23.01 -16.88 6.24
N ALA A 57 -24.33 -17.01 6.46
CA ALA A 57 -25.32 -16.99 5.39
C ALA A 57 -25.28 -15.70 4.54
N SER A 58 -24.81 -14.60 5.13
CA SER A 58 -24.68 -13.30 4.47
C SER A 58 -23.51 -13.19 3.48
N MET A 59 -22.64 -14.21 3.39
CA MET A 59 -21.38 -14.15 2.62
C MET A 59 -20.42 -13.02 3.06
N PHE A 60 -20.70 -12.37 4.19
CA PHE A 60 -19.87 -11.30 4.72
C PHE A 60 -18.43 -11.76 5.01
N ALA A 61 -18.27 -12.99 5.49
CA ALA A 61 -16.95 -13.55 5.78
C ALA A 61 -16.05 -13.59 4.52
N VAL A 62 -16.62 -13.89 3.35
CA VAL A 62 -15.88 -13.89 2.07
C VAL A 62 -15.45 -12.48 1.71
N ALA A 63 -16.38 -11.52 1.73
CA ALA A 63 -16.07 -10.12 1.42
C ALA A 63 -15.00 -9.54 2.36
N ARG A 64 -15.07 -9.87 3.66
CA ARG A 64 -14.05 -9.45 4.64
C ARG A 64 -12.70 -10.09 4.34
N ALA A 65 -12.67 -11.40 4.07
CA ALA A 65 -11.44 -12.13 3.75
C ALA A 65 -10.72 -11.57 2.53
N GLU A 66 -11.46 -11.20 1.48
CA GLU A 66 -10.90 -10.54 0.29
C GLU A 66 -10.20 -9.21 0.62
N GLN A 67 -10.82 -8.37 1.45
CA GLN A 67 -10.21 -7.12 1.88
C GLN A 67 -8.98 -7.36 2.76
N MET A 68 -9.04 -8.32 3.68
CA MET A 68 -7.90 -8.67 4.54
C MET A 68 -6.71 -9.17 3.73
N ASP A 69 -6.93 -10.08 2.76
CA ASP A 69 -5.88 -10.55 1.87
C ASP A 69 -5.29 -9.40 1.05
N LYS A 70 -6.14 -8.55 0.44
CA LYS A 70 -5.70 -7.37 -0.34
C LYS A 70 -4.79 -6.45 0.47
N TYR A 71 -5.23 -6.01 1.65
CA TYR A 71 -4.45 -5.06 2.43
C TYR A 71 -3.27 -5.73 3.14
N GLY A 72 -3.38 -6.99 3.55
CA GLY A 72 -2.26 -7.77 4.07
C GLY A 72 -1.14 -7.94 3.04
N ASN A 73 -1.49 -8.13 1.76
CA ASN A 73 -0.55 -8.11 0.65
C ASN A 73 0.17 -6.75 0.53
N LEU A 74 -0.56 -5.65 0.62
CA LEU A 74 0.03 -4.30 0.56
C LEU A 74 0.93 -3.99 1.77
N VAL A 75 0.57 -4.45 2.97
CA VAL A 75 1.42 -4.35 4.17
C VAL A 75 2.76 -5.03 3.91
N ARG A 76 2.74 -6.28 3.44
CA ARG A 76 3.98 -7.02 3.11
C ARG A 76 4.80 -6.34 2.03
N LEU A 77 4.14 -5.79 1.00
CA LEU A 77 4.80 -5.04 -0.07
C LEU A 77 5.51 -3.79 0.48
N TYR A 78 4.79 -2.93 1.20
CA TYR A 78 5.36 -1.66 1.66
C TYR A 78 6.37 -1.82 2.80
N GLN A 79 6.27 -2.89 3.57
CA GLN A 79 7.32 -3.28 4.52
C GLN A 79 8.62 -3.63 3.79
N LYS A 80 8.55 -4.40 2.69
CA LYS A 80 9.72 -4.70 1.85
C LYS A 80 10.27 -3.48 1.13
N LEU A 81 9.38 -2.56 0.73
CA LEU A 81 9.78 -1.32 0.07
C LEU A 81 10.25 -0.23 1.04
N GLY A 82 10.22 -0.46 2.36
CA GLY A 82 10.63 0.55 3.35
C GLY A 82 9.92 1.90 3.18
N ASN A 83 8.64 1.89 2.77
CA ASN A 83 7.84 3.11 2.63
C ASN A 83 6.89 3.25 3.84
N PRO A 84 7.26 4.03 4.88
CA PRO A 84 6.50 4.08 6.12
C PRO A 84 5.10 4.66 5.96
N ASP A 85 4.92 5.67 5.10
CA ASP A 85 3.62 6.31 4.88
C ASP A 85 2.64 5.35 4.19
N LYS A 86 3.09 4.66 3.12
CA LYS A 86 2.27 3.66 2.43
C LYS A 86 2.03 2.41 3.28
N LEU A 87 3.01 2.01 4.08
CA LEU A 87 2.87 0.92 5.04
C LEU A 87 1.80 1.25 6.09
N LYS A 88 1.85 2.45 6.67
CA LYS A 88 0.84 2.92 7.62
C LYS A 88 -0.56 2.91 7.00
N ALA A 89 -0.71 3.48 5.80
CA ALA A 89 -1.96 3.48 5.07
C ALA A 89 -2.52 2.06 4.81
N ALA A 90 -1.66 1.11 4.46
CA ALA A 90 -2.06 -0.29 4.27
C ALA A 90 -2.45 -0.98 5.58
N LEU A 91 -1.72 -0.74 6.68
CA LEU A 91 -2.03 -1.27 8.01
C LEU A 91 -3.38 -0.76 8.51
N ASP A 92 -3.65 0.54 8.37
CA ASP A 92 -4.90 1.15 8.82
C ASP A 92 -6.11 0.53 8.08
N ARG A 93 -5.98 0.28 6.77
CA ARG A 93 -7.00 -0.42 5.96
C ARG A 93 -7.16 -1.90 6.35
N TYR A 94 -6.05 -2.60 6.60
CA TYR A 94 -6.07 -4.01 7.03
C TYR A 94 -6.78 -4.20 8.38
N GLU A 95 -6.41 -3.39 9.37
CA GLU A 95 -7.04 -3.42 10.70
C GLU A 95 -8.52 -3.02 10.65
N THR A 96 -8.88 -2.12 9.74
CA THR A 96 -10.28 -1.76 9.51
C THR A 96 -11.08 -2.93 8.96
N ALA A 97 -10.57 -3.61 7.91
CA ALA A 97 -11.22 -4.79 7.34
C ALA A 97 -11.41 -5.89 8.40
N LYS A 98 -10.41 -6.09 9.26
CA LYS A 98 -10.44 -7.07 10.35
C LYS A 98 -11.53 -6.75 11.40
N LYS A 99 -11.79 -5.47 11.67
CA LYS A 99 -12.77 -5.00 12.67
C LYS A 99 -14.21 -5.01 12.18
N ALA A 100 -14.44 -4.99 10.86
CA ALA A 100 -15.78 -5.01 10.30
C ALA A 100 -16.58 -6.25 10.76
N GLN A 101 -17.84 -6.06 11.14
CA GLN A 101 -18.71 -7.14 11.64
C GLN A 101 -19.85 -7.48 10.68
N ASN A 102 -20.13 -6.61 9.71
CA ASN A 102 -21.17 -6.81 8.70
C ASN A 102 -20.84 -6.02 7.42
N HIS A 103 -21.66 -6.18 6.37
CA HIS A 103 -21.48 -5.48 5.09
C HIS A 103 -21.57 -3.95 5.21
N GLY A 104 -22.45 -3.44 6.06
CA GLY A 104 -22.58 -2.00 6.32
C GLY A 104 -21.33 -1.42 6.96
N ASP A 105 -20.79 -2.10 7.97
CA ASP A 105 -19.51 -1.74 8.60
C ASP A 105 -18.38 -1.78 7.58
N LEU A 106 -18.32 -2.82 6.75
CA LEU A 106 -17.26 -2.96 5.76
C LEU A 106 -17.29 -1.80 4.77
N VAL A 107 -18.46 -1.41 4.27
CA VAL A 107 -18.57 -0.25 3.37
C VAL A 107 -18.22 1.05 4.10
N GLY A 108 -18.86 1.31 5.24
CA GLY A 108 -18.72 2.56 5.98
C GLY A 108 -17.31 2.78 6.52
N LEU A 109 -16.80 1.80 7.29
CA LEU A 109 -15.46 1.88 7.88
C LEU A 109 -14.38 1.88 6.81
N MET A 110 -14.51 1.07 5.74
CA MET A 110 -13.50 1.07 4.67
C MET A 110 -13.50 2.37 3.89
N THR A 111 -14.64 3.04 3.71
CA THR A 111 -14.68 4.37 3.06
C THR A 111 -13.87 5.37 3.88
N THR A 112 -14.14 5.47 5.19
CA THR A 112 -13.37 6.36 6.08
C THR A 112 -11.88 6.01 6.11
N ALA A 113 -11.54 4.71 6.18
CA ALA A 113 -10.16 4.26 6.16
C ALA A 113 -9.46 4.55 4.82
N GLN A 114 -10.18 4.45 3.69
CA GLN A 114 -9.65 4.79 2.38
C GLN A 114 -9.34 6.28 2.26
N ASP A 115 -10.23 7.16 2.74
CA ASP A 115 -10.01 8.61 2.72
C ASP A 115 -8.81 9.01 3.58
N ALA A 116 -8.74 8.51 4.81
CA ALA A 116 -7.62 8.77 5.72
C ALA A 116 -6.29 8.24 5.15
N ALA A 117 -6.32 7.06 4.54
CA ALA A 117 -5.15 6.47 3.91
C ALA A 117 -4.72 7.24 2.66
N ALA A 118 -5.64 7.77 1.87
CA ALA A 118 -5.34 8.61 0.71
C ALA A 118 -4.58 9.89 1.11
N VAL A 119 -4.96 10.51 2.23
CA VAL A 119 -4.23 11.67 2.78
C VAL A 119 -2.80 11.28 3.16
N THR A 120 -2.62 10.12 3.80
CA THR A 120 -1.30 9.63 4.22
C THR A 120 -0.43 9.29 3.01
N GLU A 121 -0.99 8.59 2.02
CA GLU A 121 -0.30 8.24 0.77
C GLU A 121 0.05 9.49 -0.04
N SER A 122 -0.82 10.49 -0.07
CA SER A 122 -0.57 11.77 -0.74
C SER A 122 0.66 12.47 -0.14
N LYS A 123 0.77 12.54 1.19
CA LYS A 123 1.97 13.08 1.86
C LYS A 123 3.23 12.29 1.52
N GLY A 124 3.16 10.95 1.52
CA GLY A 124 4.30 10.10 1.17
C GLY A 124 4.74 10.28 -0.29
N ASN A 125 3.78 10.40 -1.22
CA ASN A 125 4.07 10.69 -2.62
C ASN A 125 4.67 12.09 -2.80
N GLU A 126 4.17 13.09 -2.07
CA GLU A 126 4.70 14.45 -2.14
C GLU A 126 6.15 14.53 -1.65
N LYS A 127 6.52 13.81 -0.60
CA LYS A 127 7.93 13.68 -0.16
C LYS A 127 8.82 13.15 -1.29
N LEU A 128 8.38 12.11 -1.99
CA LEU A 128 9.14 11.52 -3.10
C LEU A 128 9.23 12.46 -4.30
N ASN A 129 8.14 13.17 -4.62
CA ASN A 129 8.11 14.18 -5.67
C ASN A 129 9.09 15.32 -5.36
N LEU A 130 9.05 15.88 -4.15
CA LEU A 130 9.97 16.93 -3.73
C LEU A 130 11.42 16.47 -3.70
N ALA A 131 11.69 15.22 -3.29
CA ALA A 131 13.03 14.64 -3.37
C ALA A 131 13.49 14.55 -4.84
N MET A 132 12.66 14.04 -5.75
CA MET A 132 12.99 14.02 -7.17
C MET A 132 13.24 15.43 -7.73
N THR A 133 12.39 16.40 -7.40
CA THR A 133 12.53 17.80 -7.80
C THR A 133 13.81 18.42 -7.24
N LEU A 134 14.18 18.12 -5.99
CA LEU A 134 15.42 18.62 -5.38
C LEU A 134 16.64 18.08 -6.14
N LEU A 135 16.66 16.78 -6.45
CA LEU A 135 17.70 16.17 -7.26
C LEU A 135 17.81 16.83 -8.64
N GLN A 136 16.68 17.09 -9.30
CA GLN A 136 16.62 17.81 -10.58
C GLN A 136 17.15 19.25 -10.48
N CYS A 137 16.80 19.99 -9.42
CA CYS A 137 17.29 21.34 -9.17
C CYS A 137 18.83 21.37 -9.02
N VAL A 138 19.39 20.42 -8.27
CA VAL A 138 20.85 20.31 -8.09
C VAL A 138 21.55 19.94 -9.40
N VAL A 139 20.97 19.03 -10.18
CA VAL A 139 21.48 18.68 -11.52
C VAL A 139 21.44 19.90 -12.45
N ALA A 140 20.33 20.64 -12.45
CA ALA A 140 20.17 21.83 -13.27
C ALA A 140 21.17 22.93 -12.89
N TYR A 141 21.44 23.11 -11.60
CA TYR A 141 22.49 24.02 -11.12
C TYR A 141 23.89 23.56 -11.59
N ALA A 142 24.19 22.26 -11.47
CA ALA A 142 25.48 21.69 -11.84
C ALA A 142 25.77 21.79 -13.35
N ALA A 143 24.73 21.68 -14.18
CA ALA A 143 24.83 21.77 -15.64
C ALA A 143 24.81 23.21 -16.16
N TYR A 144 24.43 24.19 -15.33
CA TYR A 144 24.34 25.59 -15.75
C TYR A 144 25.75 26.20 -15.92
N PRO A 145 25.98 27.10 -16.89
CA PRO A 145 27.28 27.78 -17.03
C PRO A 145 27.68 28.53 -15.75
N ALA A 146 28.98 28.57 -15.44
CA ALA A 146 29.48 29.20 -14.21
C ALA A 146 29.54 30.72 -14.33
N GLU A 147 29.65 31.25 -15.55
CA GLU A 147 29.72 32.68 -15.82
C GLU A 147 28.35 33.38 -15.79
N GLN A 148 27.26 32.62 -15.70
CA GLN A 148 25.90 33.15 -15.66
C GLN A 148 25.39 33.29 -14.22
N ASP A 149 24.45 34.22 -14.01
CA ASP A 149 23.78 34.35 -12.71
C ASP A 149 22.99 33.07 -12.38
N ARG A 150 23.32 32.48 -11.23
CA ARG A 150 22.71 31.24 -10.72
C ARG A 150 21.76 31.49 -9.54
N SER A 151 21.51 32.74 -9.17
CA SER A 151 20.66 33.14 -8.04
C SER A 151 19.31 32.40 -8.03
N GLY A 152 18.61 32.36 -9.17
CA GLY A 152 17.33 31.65 -9.29
C GLY A 152 17.41 30.13 -9.13
N LYS A 153 18.53 29.50 -9.50
CA LYS A 153 18.74 28.06 -9.30
C LYS A 153 19.04 27.74 -7.84
N VAL A 154 19.84 28.57 -7.18
CA VAL A 154 20.07 28.49 -5.73
C VAL A 154 18.74 28.62 -4.97
N ALA A 155 17.94 29.63 -5.32
CA ALA A 155 16.61 29.82 -4.72
C ALA A 155 15.72 28.57 -4.88
N GLY A 156 15.66 27.99 -6.08
CA GLY A 156 14.87 26.77 -6.33
C GLY A 156 15.35 25.54 -5.53
N ILE A 157 16.66 25.38 -5.34
CA ILE A 157 17.21 24.32 -4.47
C ILE A 157 16.76 24.53 -3.02
N LEU A 158 16.94 25.74 -2.48
CA LEU A 158 16.62 26.06 -1.09
C LEU A 158 15.12 25.98 -0.80
N GLU A 159 14.28 26.45 -1.71
CA GLU A 159 12.82 26.36 -1.62
C GLU A 159 12.35 24.91 -1.60
N THR A 160 12.81 24.10 -2.56
CA THR A 160 12.44 22.69 -2.65
C THR A 160 12.93 21.90 -1.43
N TYR A 161 14.17 22.15 -1.00
CA TYR A 161 14.72 21.52 0.20
C TYR A 161 13.93 21.91 1.46
N THR A 162 13.55 23.18 1.60
CA THR A 162 12.73 23.65 2.73
C THR A 162 11.36 22.98 2.74
N ALA A 163 10.69 22.90 1.58
CA ALA A 163 9.41 22.21 1.44
C ALA A 163 9.53 20.72 1.83
N LEU A 164 10.59 20.05 1.38
CA LEU A 164 10.85 18.65 1.73
C LEU A 164 11.12 18.49 3.24
N LYS A 165 11.93 19.36 3.85
CA LYS A 165 12.20 19.36 5.30
C LYS A 165 10.94 19.59 6.14
N ASN A 166 9.99 20.39 5.64
CA ASN A 166 8.71 20.59 6.33
C ASN A 166 7.86 19.31 6.36
N LEU A 167 7.95 18.46 5.32
CA LEU A 167 7.27 17.17 5.28
C LEU A 167 8.05 16.03 5.94
N ASP A 168 9.37 16.08 5.88
CA ASP A 168 10.28 15.15 6.53
C ASP A 168 11.45 15.90 7.22
N PRO A 169 11.28 16.25 8.51
CA PRO A 169 12.31 16.94 9.29
C PRO A 169 13.61 16.16 9.46
N LEU A 170 13.62 14.85 9.20
CA LEU A 170 14.81 14.01 9.28
C LEU A 170 15.54 13.88 7.94
N PHE A 171 14.93 14.36 6.85
CA PHE A 171 15.54 14.29 5.53
C PHE A 171 16.91 14.98 5.51
N THR A 172 17.90 14.29 4.93
CA THR A 172 19.25 14.77 4.64
C THR A 172 19.63 14.32 3.24
N TRP A 173 20.74 14.83 2.68
CA TRP A 173 21.22 14.32 1.39
C TRP A 173 21.51 12.81 1.43
N GLN A 174 21.98 12.29 2.57
CA GLN A 174 22.27 10.88 2.76
C GLN A 174 21.00 10.01 2.69
N SER A 175 19.82 10.58 2.93
CA SER A 175 18.54 9.86 2.84
C SER A 175 18.30 9.25 1.45
N TYR A 176 18.88 9.79 0.37
CA TYR A 176 18.81 9.19 -0.97
C TYR A 176 19.45 7.79 -1.08
N ALA A 177 20.32 7.40 -0.15
CA ALA A 177 20.91 6.07 -0.13
C ALA A 177 19.95 5.01 0.46
N GLU A 178 18.83 5.44 1.04
CA GLU A 178 17.92 4.61 1.81
C GLU A 178 16.48 4.71 1.30
N THR A 179 15.65 3.73 1.66
CA THR A 179 14.23 3.76 1.36
C THR A 179 13.52 4.83 2.20
N PRO A 180 12.52 5.55 1.65
CA PRO A 180 11.95 5.34 0.32
C PRO A 180 12.63 6.16 -0.78
N TYR A 181 13.60 7.03 -0.46
CA TYR A 181 14.16 8.00 -1.40
C TYR A 181 15.08 7.40 -2.46
N VAL A 182 15.69 6.24 -2.20
CA VAL A 182 16.49 5.51 -3.19
C VAL A 182 15.70 5.21 -4.48
N TYR A 183 14.38 5.12 -4.41
CA TYR A 183 13.53 4.84 -5.59
C TYR A 183 13.45 5.99 -6.61
N VAL A 184 13.81 7.21 -6.23
CA VAL A 184 13.85 8.36 -7.14
C VAL A 184 15.27 8.67 -7.62
N VAL A 185 16.25 7.83 -7.27
CA VAL A 185 17.65 8.02 -7.66
C VAL A 185 17.93 7.25 -8.95
N PHE A 186 18.40 7.97 -9.97
CA PHE A 186 18.76 7.42 -11.28
C PHE A 186 20.28 7.47 -11.56
N PHE A 187 21.06 7.94 -10.58
CA PHE A 187 22.50 8.12 -10.70
C PHE A 187 23.25 7.09 -9.85
N ASP A 188 24.46 6.72 -10.29
CA ASP A 188 25.36 5.90 -9.48
C ASP A 188 25.87 6.66 -8.23
N THR A 189 26.51 5.91 -7.33
CA THR A 189 27.04 6.43 -6.06
C THR A 189 28.02 7.59 -6.25
N ALA A 190 28.91 7.53 -7.24
CA ALA A 190 29.92 8.57 -7.45
C ALA A 190 29.27 9.89 -7.92
N ARG A 191 28.30 9.80 -8.81
CA ARG A 191 27.49 10.95 -9.26
C ARG A 191 26.66 11.52 -8.10
N MET A 192 26.03 10.67 -7.29
CA MET A 192 25.27 11.12 -6.11
C MET A 192 26.15 11.81 -5.06
N GLN A 193 27.38 11.34 -4.84
CA GLN A 193 28.36 12.01 -3.97
C GLN A 193 28.72 13.41 -4.50
N ARG A 194 28.99 13.53 -5.80
CA ARG A 194 29.29 14.82 -6.43
C ARG A 194 28.12 15.79 -6.32
N LEU A 195 26.90 15.34 -6.60
CA LEU A 195 25.69 16.17 -6.45
C LEU A 195 25.48 16.59 -4.99
N GLY A 196 25.78 15.73 -4.02
CA GLY A 196 25.72 16.07 -2.60
C GLY A 196 26.72 17.14 -2.18
N GLN A 197 27.95 17.09 -2.71
CA GLN A 197 28.94 18.15 -2.48
C GLN A 197 28.46 19.50 -3.02
N ILE A 198 27.85 19.51 -4.21
CA ILE A 198 27.26 20.71 -4.80
C ILE A 198 26.11 21.23 -3.94
N PHE A 199 25.23 20.34 -3.48
CA PHE A 199 24.12 20.72 -2.60
C PHE A 199 24.60 21.37 -1.29
N GLU A 200 25.61 20.80 -0.62
CA GLU A 200 26.15 21.39 0.61
C GLU A 200 26.87 22.73 0.35
N GLN A 201 27.53 22.90 -0.80
CA GLN A 201 28.10 24.20 -1.19
C GLN A 201 27.04 25.29 -1.39
N VAL A 202 25.87 24.92 -1.91
CA VAL A 202 24.76 25.85 -2.15
C VAL A 202 24.04 26.23 -0.85
N LYS A 203 24.08 25.33 0.15
CA LYS A 203 23.42 25.51 1.45
C LYS A 203 24.27 26.28 2.47
N ALA A 204 25.60 26.25 2.32
CA ALA A 204 26.56 26.95 3.18
C ALA A 204 26.52 28.47 2.96
#